data_AF-L7UGC3-F1
#
_entry.id   AF-L7UGC3-F1
#
_cell.length_a   1.000
_cell.length_b   1.000
_cell.length_c   1.000
_cell.angle_alpha   90.00
_cell.angle_beta   90.00
_cell.angle_gamma   90.00
#
_symmetry.space_group_name_H-M   'P 1'
#
loop_
_entity.id
_entity.type
_entity.pdbx_description
1 polymer ?
#
loop_
_entity_poly.entity_id
_entity_poly.type
_entity_poly.pdbx_seq_one_letter_code
_entity_poly.pdbx_strand_id
1 'polypeptide(L)'
;MSDYQALLAKVVEDPASDAARLACAEVLQASDPARAELIRVQVALPGRMDPARRLDLKRRERALMDSHGRGWFKPLLAASVQEPSYRRGFIEELTLPEESLATHGADLFAREPVSRLTVGTRDGAGLALALEQPWFSQVRWLRLRGAGVDAATRALASATRVGRLPSLVLVGAGDLSVAELASSRALTALRSVSLSSSHLSDASMGLLAKAELPWERLYLSGSGLSDEGVALLAKAKGLGALQWLALNRNEIGDDAAVALAKSKGLASLERLELSRTEVSEEGALAFRSTKALPKLRRLELLDIGFDPDVMAPLVKRLGQGLLF
;
A
#
# COMPACT_ATOMS: atom_id res chain seq x y z
N MET A 1 -33.62 3.32 -3.68
CA MET A 1 -32.28 3.72 -4.19
C MET A 1 -32.44 4.23 -5.60
N SER A 2 -31.79 5.33 -5.98
CA SER A 2 -31.80 5.79 -7.37
C SER A 2 -30.96 4.88 -8.27
N ASP A 3 -31.20 4.89 -9.58
CA ASP A 3 -30.41 4.14 -10.57
C ASP A 3 -28.91 4.45 -10.45
N TYR A 4 -28.55 5.71 -10.19
CA TYR A 4 -27.18 6.13 -9.92
C TYR A 4 -26.58 5.44 -8.69
N GLN A 5 -27.31 5.36 -7.58
CA GLN A 5 -26.82 4.72 -6.35
C GLN A 5 -26.60 3.22 -6.52
N ALA A 6 -27.45 2.55 -7.31
CA ALA A 6 -27.25 1.14 -7.65
C ALA A 6 -25.98 0.91 -8.51
N LEU A 7 -25.70 1.83 -9.44
CA LEU A 7 -24.46 1.78 -10.24
C LEU A 7 -23.23 2.11 -9.40
N LEU A 8 -23.32 3.09 -8.50
CA LEU A 8 -22.25 3.44 -7.57
C LEU A 8 -21.89 2.25 -6.66
N ALA A 9 -22.88 1.50 -6.19
CA ALA A 9 -22.64 0.28 -5.42
C ALA A 9 -21.83 -0.77 -6.20
N LYS A 10 -22.04 -0.90 -7.52
CA LYS A 10 -21.23 -1.76 -8.39
C LYS A 10 -19.79 -1.26 -8.51
N VAL A 11 -19.59 0.06 -8.54
CA VAL A 11 -18.25 0.68 -8.51
C VAL A 11 -17.54 0.40 -7.18
N VAL A 12 -18.27 0.40 -6.07
CA VAL A 12 -17.74 0.05 -4.74
C VAL A 12 -17.37 -1.43 -4.64
N GLU A 13 -18.18 -2.31 -5.22
CA GLU A 13 -17.94 -3.75 -5.25
C GLU A 13 -16.71 -4.11 -6.10
N ASP A 14 -16.61 -3.51 -7.29
CA ASP A 14 -15.47 -3.63 -8.20
C ASP A 14 -14.92 -2.23 -8.59
N PRO A 15 -13.98 -1.71 -7.78
CA PRO A 15 -13.31 -0.44 -8.06
C PRO A 15 -12.47 -0.45 -9.35
N ALA A 16 -12.27 -1.58 -10.04
CA ALA A 16 -11.61 -1.61 -11.33
C ALA A 16 -12.58 -1.61 -12.52
N SER A 17 -13.89 -1.71 -12.28
CA SER A 17 -14.91 -1.80 -13.34
C SER A 17 -15.04 -0.51 -14.13
N ASP A 18 -14.54 -0.49 -15.37
CA ASP A 18 -14.79 0.59 -16.31
C ASP A 18 -16.25 0.60 -16.78
N ALA A 19 -16.86 -0.57 -16.94
CA ALA A 19 -18.26 -0.69 -17.37
C ALA A 19 -19.23 -0.04 -16.37
N ALA A 20 -19.06 -0.29 -15.07
CA ALA A 20 -19.90 0.35 -14.04
C ALA A 20 -19.74 1.87 -14.02
N ARG A 21 -18.51 2.36 -14.22
CA ARG A 21 -18.22 3.81 -14.25
C ARG A 21 -18.79 4.48 -15.48
N LEU A 22 -18.65 3.88 -16.65
CA LEU A 22 -19.26 4.39 -17.87
C LEU A 22 -20.79 4.43 -17.75
N ALA A 23 -21.41 3.41 -17.14
CA ALA A 23 -22.84 3.44 -16.84
C ALA A 23 -23.21 4.61 -15.89
N CYS A 24 -22.41 4.89 -14.85
CA CYS A 24 -22.59 6.08 -14.04
C CYS A 24 -22.49 7.38 -14.86
N ALA A 25 -21.55 7.46 -15.80
CA ALA A 25 -21.39 8.62 -16.68
C ALA A 25 -22.63 8.86 -17.57
N GLU A 26 -23.24 7.79 -18.09
CA GLU A 26 -24.48 7.91 -18.85
C GLU A 26 -25.62 8.50 -18.01
N VAL A 27 -25.77 8.05 -16.76
CA VAL A 27 -26.78 8.60 -15.83
C VAL A 27 -26.46 10.05 -15.45
N LEU A 28 -25.18 10.38 -15.22
CA LEU A 28 -24.74 11.73 -14.87
C LEU A 28 -24.84 12.72 -16.03
N GLN A 29 -24.95 12.27 -17.28
CA GLN A 29 -24.95 13.15 -18.45
C GLN A 29 -26.01 14.26 -18.38
N ALA A 30 -27.16 13.98 -17.76
CA ALA A 30 -28.26 14.93 -17.64
C ALA A 30 -28.10 15.94 -16.49
N SER A 31 -27.46 15.54 -15.38
CA SER A 31 -27.38 16.35 -14.15
C SER A 31 -26.01 16.97 -13.91
N ASP A 32 -24.94 16.29 -14.33
CA ASP A 32 -23.55 16.73 -14.21
C ASP A 32 -22.75 16.28 -15.45
N PRO A 33 -22.96 16.94 -16.61
CA PRO A 33 -22.29 16.57 -17.85
C PRO A 33 -20.77 16.69 -17.77
N ALA A 34 -20.26 17.60 -16.95
CA ALA A 34 -18.82 17.76 -16.74
C ALA A 34 -18.23 16.53 -16.02
N ARG A 35 -18.92 16.00 -15.01
CA ARG A 35 -18.47 14.80 -14.29
C ARG A 35 -18.60 13.55 -15.13
N ALA A 36 -19.68 13.44 -15.91
CA ALA A 36 -19.82 12.38 -16.91
C ALA A 36 -18.67 12.38 -17.92
N GLU A 37 -18.27 13.55 -18.41
CA GLU A 37 -17.12 13.68 -19.30
C GLU A 37 -15.80 13.30 -18.62
N LEU A 38 -15.57 13.74 -17.39
CA LEU A 38 -14.37 13.38 -16.63
C LEU A 38 -14.23 11.85 -16.49
N ILE A 39 -15.32 11.15 -16.18
CA ILE A 39 -15.32 9.69 -16.09
C ILE A 39 -14.85 9.08 -17.43
N ARG A 40 -15.46 9.49 -18.56
CA ARG A 40 -15.11 8.95 -19.88
C ARG A 40 -13.65 9.23 -20.25
N VAL A 41 -13.15 10.44 -19.97
CA VAL A 41 -11.75 10.82 -20.21
C VAL A 41 -10.80 9.95 -19.41
N GLN A 42 -11.01 9.82 -18.09
CA GLN A 42 -10.12 9.07 -17.22
C GLN A 42 -10.19 7.55 -17.42
N VAL A 43 -11.34 7.02 -17.86
CA VAL A 43 -11.47 5.62 -18.30
C VAL A 43 -10.69 5.36 -19.59
N ALA A 44 -10.68 6.31 -20.53
CA ALA A 44 -9.97 6.15 -21.80
C ALA A 44 -8.44 6.24 -21.65
N LEU A 45 -7.93 7.12 -20.78
CA LEU A 45 -6.50 7.47 -20.67
C LEU A 45 -5.51 6.28 -20.54
N PRO A 46 -5.78 5.23 -19.74
CA PRO A 46 -4.89 4.07 -19.63
C PRO A 46 -4.82 3.21 -20.89
N GLY A 47 -5.77 3.35 -21.81
CA GLY A 47 -5.86 2.55 -23.03
C GLY A 47 -4.72 2.80 -24.02
N ARG A 48 -4.52 1.83 -24.92
CA ARG A 48 -3.62 1.98 -26.06
C ARG A 48 -4.21 3.01 -27.03
N MET A 49 -3.47 4.08 -27.27
CA MET A 49 -3.83 5.17 -28.19
C MET A 49 -2.58 5.89 -28.68
N ASP A 50 -2.75 6.70 -29.72
CA ASP A 50 -1.70 7.57 -30.21
C ASP A 50 -1.30 8.64 -29.16
N PRO A 51 -0.03 9.10 -29.15
CA PRO A 51 0.44 10.08 -28.16
C PRO A 51 -0.29 11.43 -28.20
N ALA A 52 -0.74 11.88 -29.38
CA ALA A 52 -1.40 13.18 -29.55
C ALA A 52 -2.78 13.17 -28.87
N ARG A 53 -3.59 12.14 -29.13
CA ARG A 53 -4.87 11.92 -28.46
C ARG A 53 -4.72 11.80 -26.95
N ARG A 54 -3.67 11.12 -26.48
CA ARG A 54 -3.39 11.05 -25.04
C ARG A 54 -3.11 12.44 -24.46
N LEU A 55 -2.36 13.27 -25.16
CA LEU A 55 -2.08 14.64 -24.74
C LEU A 55 -3.36 15.49 -24.70
N ASP A 56 -4.24 15.34 -25.68
CA ASP A 56 -5.54 16.02 -25.72
C ASP A 56 -6.43 15.61 -24.55
N LEU A 57 -6.54 14.31 -24.27
CA LEU A 57 -7.30 13.81 -23.12
C LEU A 57 -6.73 14.33 -21.80
N LYS A 58 -5.40 14.38 -21.62
CA LYS A 58 -4.76 14.97 -20.43
C LYS A 58 -5.05 16.47 -20.30
N ARG A 59 -5.02 17.22 -21.41
CA ARG A 59 -5.41 18.64 -21.40
C ARG A 59 -6.87 18.81 -21.00
N ARG A 60 -7.75 17.94 -21.52
CA ARG A 60 -9.19 17.99 -21.21
C ARG A 60 -9.48 17.61 -19.76
N GLU A 61 -8.85 16.55 -19.25
CA GLU A 61 -8.90 16.16 -17.84
C GLU A 61 -8.53 17.35 -16.94
N ARG A 62 -7.41 18.01 -17.24
CA ARG A 62 -6.96 19.18 -16.47
C ARG A 62 -7.98 20.32 -16.51
N ALA A 63 -8.48 20.67 -17.69
CA ALA A 63 -9.47 21.74 -17.84
C ALA A 63 -10.78 21.46 -17.06
N LEU A 64 -11.24 20.20 -17.05
CA LEU A 64 -12.40 19.77 -16.27
C LEU A 64 -12.12 19.90 -14.77
N MET A 65 -10.96 19.44 -14.30
CA MET A 65 -10.57 19.54 -12.89
C MET A 65 -10.43 20.99 -12.42
N ASP A 66 -9.78 21.85 -13.22
CA ASP A 66 -9.59 23.27 -12.90
C ASP A 66 -10.93 24.03 -12.81
N SER A 67 -11.89 23.67 -13.67
CA SER A 67 -13.19 24.36 -13.75
C SER A 67 -14.24 23.82 -12.77
N HIS A 68 -14.24 22.51 -12.50
CA HIS A 68 -15.33 21.84 -11.78
C HIS A 68 -14.89 21.06 -10.53
N GLY A 69 -13.61 20.68 -10.41
CA GLY A 69 -13.11 19.81 -9.34
C GLY A 69 -13.43 20.32 -7.93
N ARG A 70 -13.27 21.62 -7.71
CA ARG A 70 -13.61 22.26 -6.43
C ARG A 70 -15.11 22.20 -6.12
N GLY A 71 -15.96 22.25 -7.14
CA GLY A 71 -17.42 22.14 -7.01
C GLY A 71 -17.84 20.75 -6.54
N TRP A 72 -17.28 19.69 -7.13
CA TRP A 72 -17.54 18.31 -6.72
C TRP A 72 -17.02 17.99 -5.33
N PHE A 73 -15.90 18.62 -4.94
CA PHE A 73 -15.32 18.46 -3.61
C PHE A 73 -16.05 19.27 -2.51
N LYS A 74 -16.67 20.40 -2.87
CA LYS A 74 -17.30 21.35 -1.92
C LYS A 74 -18.20 20.70 -0.86
N PRO A 75 -19.05 19.71 -1.17
CA PRO A 75 -19.88 19.03 -0.17
C PRO A 75 -19.09 18.33 0.94
N LEU A 76 -17.83 17.95 0.68
CA LEU A 76 -16.99 17.21 1.62
C LEU A 76 -16.12 18.15 2.49
N LEU A 77 -16.09 19.46 2.21
CA LEU A 77 -15.26 20.43 2.93
C LEU A 77 -15.57 20.50 4.42
N ALA A 78 -16.82 20.24 4.81
CA ALA A 78 -17.22 20.23 6.22
C ALA A 78 -16.47 19.17 7.05
N ALA A 79 -16.00 18.10 6.40
CA ALA A 79 -15.29 17.01 7.05
C ALA A 79 -13.75 17.21 7.11
N SER A 80 -13.27 18.45 6.93
CA SER A 80 -11.83 18.79 6.99
C SER A 80 -10.94 17.88 6.14
N VAL A 81 -11.49 17.38 5.02
CA VAL A 81 -10.77 16.54 4.08
C VAL A 81 -9.72 17.41 3.39
N GLN A 82 -8.51 16.88 3.23
CA GLN A 82 -7.52 17.48 2.33
C GLN A 82 -7.97 17.34 0.87
N GLU A 83 -7.31 18.02 -0.06
CA GLU A 83 -7.68 17.93 -1.47
C GLU A 83 -7.69 16.45 -1.94
N PRO A 84 -8.84 15.93 -2.40
CA PRO A 84 -8.98 14.51 -2.70
C PRO A 84 -8.36 14.18 -4.05
N SER A 85 -8.01 12.91 -4.24
CA SER A 85 -7.58 12.43 -5.56
C SER A 85 -8.74 11.82 -6.32
N TYR A 86 -8.91 12.25 -7.57
CA TYR A 86 -9.90 11.71 -8.48
C TYR A 86 -9.31 10.57 -9.29
N ARG A 87 -10.07 9.48 -9.37
CA ARG A 87 -9.74 8.33 -10.21
C ARG A 87 -11.00 7.90 -10.97
N ARG A 88 -10.86 7.83 -12.29
CA ARG A 88 -11.94 7.49 -13.23
C ARG A 88 -13.24 8.27 -12.97
N GLY A 89 -13.11 9.55 -12.62
CA GLY A 89 -14.18 10.53 -12.35
C GLY A 89 -14.80 10.50 -10.95
N PHE A 90 -14.27 9.67 -10.06
CA PHE A 90 -14.74 9.54 -8.68
C PHE A 90 -13.67 9.93 -7.67
N ILE A 91 -14.11 10.36 -6.49
CA ILE A 91 -13.21 10.53 -5.36
C ILE A 91 -12.98 9.14 -4.75
N GLU A 92 -11.85 8.52 -5.09
CA GLU A 92 -11.51 7.18 -4.60
C GLU A 92 -10.53 7.21 -3.43
N GLU A 93 -9.86 8.35 -3.21
CA GLU A 93 -8.86 8.54 -2.15
C GLU A 93 -9.15 9.79 -1.33
N LEU A 94 -9.32 9.59 -0.02
CA LEU A 94 -9.53 10.65 0.97
C LEU A 94 -8.38 10.72 1.97
N THR A 95 -8.05 11.95 2.38
CA THR A 95 -7.16 12.21 3.52
C THR A 95 -7.85 13.12 4.51
N LEU A 96 -8.01 12.67 5.75
CA LEU A 96 -8.74 13.42 6.80
C LEU A 96 -8.31 12.99 8.22
N PRO A 97 -8.54 13.83 9.24
CA PRO A 97 -8.34 13.46 10.64
C PRO A 97 -9.35 12.39 11.09
N GLU A 98 -8.97 11.59 12.09
CA GLU A 98 -9.83 10.52 12.59
C GLU A 98 -11.14 10.99 13.21
N GLU A 99 -11.19 12.18 13.82
CA GLU A 99 -12.40 12.77 14.38
C GLU A 99 -13.42 13.13 13.30
N SER A 100 -12.92 13.64 12.17
CA SER A 100 -13.74 13.94 11.00
C SER A 100 -14.23 12.66 10.31
N LEU A 101 -13.38 11.63 10.25
CA LEU A 101 -13.78 10.33 9.73
C LEU A 101 -14.92 9.70 10.55
N ALA A 102 -14.81 9.74 11.88
CA ALA A 102 -15.85 9.22 12.78
C ALA A 102 -17.19 9.95 12.60
N THR A 103 -17.13 11.28 12.40
CA THR A 103 -18.33 12.13 12.32
C THR A 103 -18.99 12.09 10.93
N HIS A 104 -18.18 12.10 9.88
CA HIS A 104 -18.67 12.33 8.50
C HIS A 104 -18.54 11.11 7.58
N GLY A 105 -17.86 10.04 8.01
CA GLY A 105 -17.55 8.89 7.16
C GLY A 105 -18.78 8.29 6.46
N ALA A 106 -19.92 8.20 7.14
CA ALA A 106 -21.15 7.66 6.55
C ALA A 106 -21.65 8.46 5.34
N ASP A 107 -21.63 9.79 5.42
CA ASP A 107 -22.06 10.66 4.32
C ASP A 107 -21.02 10.66 3.19
N LEU A 108 -19.72 10.70 3.52
CA LEU A 108 -18.64 10.67 2.54
C LEU A 108 -18.69 9.40 1.68
N PHE A 109 -18.77 8.23 2.31
CA PHE A 109 -18.76 6.92 1.65
C PHE A 109 -20.11 6.53 1.01
N ALA A 110 -21.18 7.28 1.28
CA ALA A 110 -22.46 7.15 0.57
C ALA A 110 -22.50 7.96 -0.73
N ARG A 111 -21.67 9.01 -0.84
CA ARG A 111 -21.59 9.89 -2.01
C ARG A 111 -20.56 9.44 -3.03
N GLU A 112 -19.44 8.90 -2.54
CA GLU A 112 -18.26 8.61 -3.33
C GLU A 112 -17.80 7.16 -3.08
N PRO A 113 -17.29 6.46 -4.11
CA PRO A 113 -16.84 5.07 -4.00
C PRO A 113 -15.41 5.02 -3.43
N VAL A 114 -15.24 5.58 -2.23
CA VAL A 114 -13.94 5.71 -1.57
C VAL A 114 -13.40 4.32 -1.23
N SER A 115 -12.21 4.00 -1.74
CA SER A 115 -11.54 2.72 -1.50
C SER A 115 -10.14 2.89 -0.89
N ARG A 116 -9.60 4.10 -0.89
CA ARG A 116 -8.29 4.45 -0.33
C ARG A 116 -8.46 5.54 0.72
N LEU A 117 -7.92 5.31 1.90
CA LEU A 117 -8.12 6.19 3.04
C LEU A 117 -6.78 6.49 3.73
N THR A 118 -6.42 7.75 3.85
CA THR A 118 -5.35 8.21 4.73
C THR A 118 -5.95 8.90 5.95
N VAL A 119 -5.67 8.36 7.13
CA VAL A 119 -6.20 8.88 8.40
C VAL A 119 -5.07 9.49 9.21
N GLY A 120 -5.23 10.76 9.57
CA GLY A 120 -4.40 11.39 10.60
C GLY A 120 -4.90 10.95 11.99
N THR A 121 -4.08 10.19 12.70
CA THR A 121 -4.40 9.61 14.01
C THR A 121 -3.70 10.38 15.12
N ARG A 122 -4.47 10.81 16.13
CA ARG A 122 -4.03 11.46 17.36
C ARG A 122 -4.00 10.46 18.52
N ASP A 123 -5.09 9.74 18.75
CA ASP A 123 -5.24 8.76 19.84
C ASP A 123 -5.91 7.45 19.40
N GLY A 124 -6.34 7.35 18.14
CA GLY A 124 -6.96 6.15 17.57
C GLY A 124 -8.46 6.00 17.85
N ALA A 125 -9.05 6.88 18.67
CA ALA A 125 -10.46 6.75 19.07
C ALA A 125 -11.41 7.03 17.91
N GLY A 126 -11.09 8.00 17.05
CA GLY A 126 -11.90 8.32 15.87
C GLY A 126 -11.90 7.15 14.87
N LEU A 127 -10.73 6.53 14.65
CA LEU A 127 -10.65 5.35 13.80
C LEU A 127 -11.43 4.18 14.40
N ALA A 128 -11.34 3.95 15.70
CA ALA A 128 -12.09 2.88 16.38
C ALA A 128 -13.61 3.01 16.13
N LEU A 129 -14.17 4.22 16.24
CA LEU A 129 -15.59 4.46 15.95
C LEU A 129 -15.94 4.20 14.48
N ALA A 130 -15.04 4.60 13.56
CA ALA A 130 -15.21 4.39 12.12
C ALA A 130 -15.21 2.91 11.74
N LEU A 131 -14.37 2.09 12.39
CA LEU A 131 -14.22 0.66 12.11
C LEU A 131 -15.48 -0.16 12.39
N GLU A 132 -16.32 0.32 13.30
CA GLU A 132 -17.61 -0.32 13.61
C GLU A 132 -18.69 -0.05 12.56
N GLN A 133 -18.47 0.95 11.70
CA GLN A 133 -19.47 1.38 10.73
C GLN A 133 -19.50 0.46 9.48
N PRO A 134 -20.69 0.16 8.92
CA PRO A 134 -20.81 -0.71 7.75
C PRO A 134 -20.02 -0.23 6.52
N TRP A 135 -19.94 1.09 6.33
CA TRP A 135 -19.26 1.72 5.19
C TRP A 135 -17.75 1.48 5.19
N PHE A 136 -17.13 1.14 6.32
CA PHE A 136 -15.69 0.89 6.38
C PHE A 136 -15.29 -0.35 5.55
N SER A 137 -16.23 -1.27 5.32
CA SER A 137 -16.03 -2.44 4.45
C SER A 137 -15.74 -2.10 2.99
N GLN A 138 -15.86 -0.83 2.58
CA GLN A 138 -15.45 -0.35 1.25
C GLN A 138 -13.94 -0.12 1.14
N VAL A 139 -13.25 0.12 2.26
CA VAL A 139 -11.82 0.45 2.27
C VAL A 139 -10.99 -0.76 1.82
N ARG A 140 -10.11 -0.53 0.85
CA ARG A 140 -9.17 -1.51 0.29
C ARG A 140 -7.71 -1.15 0.55
N TRP A 141 -7.44 0.12 0.83
CA TRP A 141 -6.11 0.60 1.16
C TRP A 141 -6.22 1.62 2.29
N LEU A 142 -5.54 1.37 3.41
CA LEU A 142 -5.57 2.23 4.59
C LEU A 142 -4.16 2.70 4.90
N ARG A 143 -3.98 4.01 5.06
CA ARG A 143 -2.76 4.62 5.56
C ARG A 143 -3.04 5.33 6.88
N LEU A 144 -2.31 4.95 7.92
CA LEU A 144 -2.36 5.60 9.23
C LEU A 144 -1.08 6.40 9.45
N ARG A 145 -1.22 7.63 9.95
CA ARG A 145 -0.09 8.51 10.28
C ARG A 145 -0.41 9.38 11.49
N GLY A 146 0.61 9.75 12.24
CA GLY A 146 0.48 10.65 13.40
C GLY A 146 0.77 9.92 14.71
N ALA A 147 0.54 10.58 15.84
CA ALA A 147 0.92 10.07 17.16
C ALA A 147 0.09 8.85 17.59
N GLY A 148 -1.13 8.71 17.07
CA GLY A 148 -2.07 7.65 17.46
C GLY A 148 -1.94 6.34 16.67
N VAL A 149 -0.88 6.13 15.88
CA VAL A 149 -0.78 4.98 14.97
C VAL A 149 -0.89 3.65 15.70
N ASP A 150 -0.19 3.47 16.82
CA ASP A 150 -0.24 2.19 17.55
C ASP A 150 -1.62 1.90 18.16
N ALA A 151 -2.28 2.92 18.73
CA ALA A 151 -3.63 2.78 19.26
C ALA A 151 -4.64 2.47 18.15
N ALA A 152 -4.49 3.13 17.00
CA ALA A 152 -5.29 2.90 15.81
C ALA A 152 -5.06 1.49 15.23
N THR A 153 -3.82 0.99 15.22
CA THR A 153 -3.50 -0.38 14.79
C THR A 153 -4.12 -1.42 15.71
N ARG A 154 -4.12 -1.21 17.03
CA ARG A 154 -4.81 -2.08 17.99
C ARG A 154 -6.32 -2.14 17.69
N ALA A 155 -6.95 -0.99 17.48
CA ALA A 155 -8.37 -0.94 17.13
C ALA A 155 -8.65 -1.69 15.80
N LEU A 156 -7.77 -1.53 14.81
CA LEU A 156 -7.86 -2.24 13.55
C LEU A 156 -7.74 -3.76 13.72
N ALA A 157 -6.80 -4.21 14.56
CA ALA A 157 -6.51 -5.63 14.77
C ALA A 157 -7.66 -6.42 15.41
N SER A 158 -8.55 -5.75 16.14
CA SER A 158 -9.72 -6.33 16.82
C SER A 158 -11.07 -6.06 16.12
N ALA A 159 -11.09 -5.22 15.08
CA ALA A 159 -12.32 -4.84 14.39
C ALA A 159 -12.95 -5.99 13.58
N THR A 160 -14.28 -5.97 13.46
CA THR A 160 -15.01 -7.04 12.74
C THR A 160 -15.15 -6.81 11.24
N ARG A 161 -15.01 -5.56 10.77
CA ARG A 161 -15.30 -5.15 9.37
C ARG A 161 -14.06 -4.95 8.49
N VAL A 162 -12.89 -5.37 8.95
CA VAL A 162 -11.59 -5.15 8.27
C VAL A 162 -11.14 -6.33 7.41
N GLY A 163 -11.91 -7.42 7.37
CA GLY A 163 -11.55 -8.64 6.64
C GLY A 163 -11.43 -8.49 5.13
N ARG A 164 -11.78 -7.33 4.56
CA ARG A 164 -11.60 -7.01 3.12
C ARG A 164 -10.46 -6.02 2.85
N LEU A 165 -9.61 -5.72 3.82
CA LEU A 165 -8.50 -4.76 3.67
C LEU A 165 -7.23 -5.48 3.16
N PRO A 166 -6.87 -5.40 1.86
CA PRO A 166 -5.66 -6.03 1.34
C PRO A 166 -4.38 -5.26 1.61
N SER A 167 -4.46 -3.96 1.92
CA SER A 167 -3.26 -3.14 2.08
C SER A 167 -3.34 -2.14 3.23
N LEU A 168 -2.30 -2.15 4.05
CA LEU A 168 -2.13 -1.28 5.21
C LEU A 168 -0.76 -0.60 5.14
N VAL A 169 -0.73 0.71 5.40
CA VAL A 169 0.48 1.52 5.51
C VAL A 169 0.46 2.21 6.86
N LEU A 170 1.43 1.92 7.71
CA LEU A 170 1.62 2.57 8.99
C LEU A 170 2.87 3.45 8.90
N VAL A 171 2.73 4.73 9.23
CA VAL A 171 3.83 5.71 9.18
C VAL A 171 4.15 6.14 10.60
N GLY A 172 5.37 5.87 11.05
CA GLY A 172 5.74 6.07 12.46
C GLY A 172 5.13 5.01 13.38
N ALA A 173 5.04 3.76 12.92
CA ALA A 173 4.62 2.66 13.76
C ALA A 173 5.68 2.35 14.84
N GLY A 174 5.24 1.87 16.00
CA GLY A 174 6.11 1.27 17.00
C GLY A 174 5.96 -0.26 17.04
N ASP A 175 6.73 -0.88 17.93
CA ASP A 175 6.70 -2.33 18.17
C ASP A 175 5.30 -2.83 18.57
N LEU A 176 4.49 -1.98 19.20
CA LEU A 176 3.12 -2.32 19.54
C LEU A 176 2.29 -2.60 18.30
N SER A 177 2.37 -1.76 17.26
CA SER A 177 1.69 -2.03 15.98
C SER A 177 2.10 -3.38 15.39
N VAL A 178 3.38 -3.73 15.46
CA VAL A 178 3.88 -5.02 14.98
C VAL A 178 3.28 -6.19 15.76
N ALA A 179 3.22 -6.08 17.09
CA ALA A 179 2.63 -7.10 17.96
C ALA A 179 1.12 -7.31 17.69
N GLU A 180 0.37 -6.22 17.51
CA GLU A 180 -1.06 -6.25 17.19
C GLU A 180 -1.31 -6.90 15.81
N LEU A 181 -0.52 -6.54 14.80
CA LEU A 181 -0.61 -7.15 13.47
C LEU A 181 -0.22 -8.64 13.48
N ALA A 182 0.82 -9.01 14.21
CA ALA A 182 1.31 -10.39 14.32
C ALA A 182 0.29 -11.34 14.99
N SER A 183 -0.59 -10.80 15.84
CA SER A 183 -1.60 -11.57 16.59
C SER A 183 -3.02 -11.46 16.02
N SER A 184 -3.27 -10.53 15.09
CA SER A 184 -4.60 -10.28 14.55
C SER A 184 -5.16 -11.48 13.79
N ARG A 185 -6.43 -11.80 14.06
CA ARG A 185 -7.24 -12.76 13.29
C ARG A 185 -8.28 -12.08 12.40
N ALA A 186 -8.43 -10.76 12.50
CA ALA A 186 -9.41 -9.98 11.75
C ALA A 186 -8.94 -9.64 10.33
N LEU A 187 -7.64 -9.40 10.15
CA LEU A 187 -7.02 -8.91 8.91
C LEU A 187 -6.76 -10.03 7.88
N THR A 188 -7.76 -10.86 7.61
CA THR A 188 -7.64 -12.10 6.82
C THR A 188 -7.30 -11.86 5.34
N ALA A 189 -7.71 -10.73 4.76
CA ALA A 189 -7.37 -10.35 3.39
C ALA A 189 -6.08 -9.55 3.26
N LEU A 190 -5.38 -9.21 4.36
CA LEU A 190 -4.21 -8.35 4.30
C LEU A 190 -3.06 -9.05 3.57
N ARG A 191 -2.59 -8.46 2.47
CA ARG A 191 -1.49 -8.99 1.64
C ARG A 191 -0.30 -8.04 1.57
N SER A 192 -0.51 -6.75 1.78
CA SER A 192 0.53 -5.73 1.63
C SER A 192 0.60 -4.86 2.87
N VAL A 193 1.71 -4.95 3.60
CA VAL A 193 1.95 -4.16 4.82
C VAL A 193 3.20 -3.31 4.64
N SER A 194 3.06 -2.01 4.84
CA SER A 194 4.19 -1.09 4.92
C SER A 194 4.32 -0.58 6.34
N LEU A 195 5.50 -0.80 6.90
CA LEU A 195 6.00 -0.24 8.16
C LEU A 195 7.25 0.61 7.90
N SER A 196 7.53 0.98 6.65
CA SER A 196 8.67 1.85 6.29
C SER A 196 8.60 3.19 7.02
N SER A 197 9.77 3.76 7.33
CA SER A 197 9.88 5.02 8.09
C SER A 197 9.18 4.94 9.45
N SER A 198 9.43 3.84 10.15
CA SER A 198 8.94 3.56 11.52
C SER A 198 10.12 3.36 12.46
N HIS A 199 9.88 3.30 13.76
CA HIS A 199 10.92 3.03 14.75
C HIS A 199 10.68 1.66 15.34
N LEU A 200 11.25 0.64 14.69
CA LEU A 200 11.03 -0.77 15.05
C LEU A 200 12.29 -1.34 15.70
N SER A 201 12.13 -2.13 16.76
CA SER A 201 13.22 -2.93 17.30
C SER A 201 13.39 -4.24 16.54
N ASP A 202 14.58 -4.83 16.58
CA ASP A 202 14.83 -6.17 16.06
C ASP A 202 13.94 -7.24 16.72
N ALA A 203 13.58 -7.04 17.99
CA ALA A 203 12.68 -7.93 18.72
C ALA A 203 11.30 -8.01 18.05
N SER A 204 10.81 -6.92 17.46
CA SER A 204 9.55 -6.90 16.71
C SER A 204 9.60 -7.78 15.45
N MET A 205 10.76 -7.89 14.80
CA MET A 205 10.95 -8.83 13.69
C MET A 205 10.86 -10.29 14.15
N GLY A 206 11.29 -10.57 15.38
CA GLY A 206 11.07 -11.85 16.03
C GLY A 206 9.59 -12.21 16.24
N LEU A 207 8.72 -11.21 16.44
CA LEU A 207 7.26 -11.42 16.52
C LEU A 207 6.69 -11.76 15.14
N LEU A 208 7.04 -10.98 14.10
CA LEU A 208 6.62 -11.25 12.72
C LEU A 208 7.10 -12.62 12.23
N ALA A 209 8.32 -13.02 12.56
CA ALA A 209 8.90 -14.30 12.16
C ALA A 209 8.15 -15.52 12.72
N LYS A 210 7.50 -15.37 13.88
CA LYS A 210 6.73 -16.42 14.55
C LYS A 210 5.26 -16.44 14.14
N ALA A 211 4.75 -15.34 13.56
CA ALA A 211 3.37 -15.23 13.15
C ALA A 211 3.11 -15.91 11.80
N GLU A 212 1.92 -16.50 11.66
CA GLU A 212 1.42 -17.02 10.40
C GLU A 212 0.64 -15.92 9.68
N LEU A 213 1.32 -15.24 8.76
CA LEU A 213 0.79 -14.05 8.10
C LEU A 213 0.63 -14.32 6.61
N PRO A 214 -0.53 -14.02 6.01
CA PRO A 214 -0.76 -14.23 4.59
C PRO A 214 -0.12 -13.13 3.73
N TRP A 215 0.91 -12.44 4.23
CA TRP A 215 1.47 -11.27 3.58
C TRP A 215 2.32 -11.67 2.38
N GLU A 216 2.07 -10.98 1.27
CA GLU A 216 2.80 -11.11 0.00
C GLU A 216 3.83 -9.99 -0.15
N ARG A 217 3.59 -8.83 0.48
CA ARG A 217 4.44 -7.65 0.36
C ARG A 217 4.67 -7.02 1.74
N LEU A 218 5.94 -6.87 2.12
CA LEU A 218 6.37 -6.28 3.38
C LEU A 218 7.41 -5.20 3.11
N TYR A 219 7.10 -3.97 3.51
CA TYR A 219 7.98 -2.83 3.36
C TYR A 219 8.45 -2.38 4.74
N LEU A 220 9.77 -2.41 4.96
CA LEU A 220 10.47 -2.10 6.21
C LEU A 220 11.60 -1.09 5.96
N SER A 221 11.49 -0.28 4.90
CA SER A 221 12.58 0.62 4.50
C SER A 221 12.71 1.80 5.46
N GLY A 222 13.92 2.07 5.95
CA GLY A 222 14.14 3.14 6.93
C GLY A 222 13.43 2.89 8.26
N SER A 223 13.46 1.65 8.74
CA SER A 223 12.78 1.25 9.98
C SER A 223 13.72 1.06 11.18
N GLY A 224 15.03 1.29 11.00
CA GLY A 224 16.04 1.19 12.04
C GLY A 224 16.48 -0.24 12.36
N LEU A 225 16.34 -1.17 11.41
CA LEU A 225 16.68 -2.58 11.61
C LEU A 225 18.19 -2.81 11.45
N SER A 226 18.73 -3.72 12.27
CA SER A 226 20.10 -4.22 12.14
C SER A 226 20.16 -5.62 11.50
N ASP A 227 21.38 -6.16 11.40
CA ASP A 227 21.62 -7.54 10.98
C ASP A 227 20.90 -8.56 11.86
N GLU A 228 20.81 -8.33 13.18
CA GLU A 228 20.08 -9.19 14.11
C GLU A 228 18.58 -9.24 13.78
N GLY A 229 17.95 -8.08 13.52
CA GLY A 229 16.54 -8.00 13.15
C GLY A 229 16.23 -8.73 11.84
N VAL A 230 17.08 -8.53 10.83
CA VAL A 230 16.95 -9.24 9.55
C VAL A 230 17.21 -10.73 9.71
N ALA A 231 18.16 -11.14 10.53
CA ALA A 231 18.42 -12.56 10.82
C ALA A 231 17.24 -13.24 11.52
N LEU A 232 16.49 -12.53 12.36
CA LEU A 232 15.22 -13.02 12.93
C LEU A 232 14.15 -13.18 11.86
N LEU A 233 13.97 -12.18 10.99
CA LEU A 233 13.01 -12.24 9.88
C LEU A 233 13.36 -13.36 8.89
N ALA A 234 14.64 -13.58 8.60
CA ALA A 234 15.12 -14.66 7.74
C ALA A 234 14.81 -16.07 8.31
N LYS A 235 14.56 -16.19 9.62
CA LYS A 235 14.13 -17.43 10.28
C LYS A 235 12.61 -17.59 10.33
N ALA A 236 11.85 -16.69 9.69
CA ALA A 236 10.39 -16.72 9.69
C ALA A 236 9.86 -18.08 9.22
N LYS A 237 8.85 -18.59 9.92
CA LYS A 237 8.14 -19.82 9.50
C LYS A 237 6.82 -19.53 8.80
N GLY A 238 6.20 -18.40 9.14
CA GLY A 238 4.87 -18.03 8.66
C GLY A 238 4.83 -16.94 7.59
N LEU A 239 5.97 -16.55 7.00
CA LEU A 239 6.06 -15.60 5.88
C LEU A 239 6.28 -16.29 4.52
N GLY A 240 5.86 -17.55 4.39
CA GLY A 240 6.07 -18.35 3.17
C GLY A 240 5.35 -17.83 1.92
N ALA A 241 4.38 -16.93 2.07
CA ALA A 241 3.69 -16.25 0.97
C ALA A 241 4.40 -14.96 0.50
N LEU A 242 5.44 -14.51 1.21
CA LEU A 242 6.08 -13.23 0.93
C LEU A 242 6.81 -13.27 -0.42
N GLN A 243 6.43 -12.37 -1.32
CA GLN A 243 6.96 -12.21 -2.67
C GLN A 243 7.82 -10.95 -2.80
N TRP A 244 7.56 -9.92 -2.00
CA TRP A 244 8.33 -8.68 -2.00
C TRP A 244 8.71 -8.28 -0.58
N LEU A 245 10.01 -8.13 -0.35
CA LEU A 245 10.59 -7.58 0.87
C LEU A 245 11.44 -6.36 0.53
N ALA A 246 11.12 -5.20 1.12
CA ALA A 246 11.89 -3.98 0.95
C ALA A 246 12.55 -3.56 2.27
N LEU A 247 13.87 -3.60 2.32
CA LEU A 247 14.72 -3.33 3.49
C LEU A 247 15.67 -2.15 3.27
N ASN A 248 15.46 -1.35 2.22
CA ASN A 248 16.30 -0.21 1.89
C ASN A 248 16.49 0.74 3.09
N ARG A 249 17.64 1.42 3.16
CA ARG A 249 17.91 2.44 4.20
C ARG A 249 17.81 1.91 5.64
N ASN A 250 18.24 0.69 5.88
CA ASN A 250 18.46 0.16 7.24
C ASN A 250 19.96 -0.07 7.47
N GLU A 251 20.34 -0.25 8.73
CA GLU A 251 21.73 -0.49 9.18
C GLU A 251 22.06 -1.98 9.04
N ILE A 252 21.97 -2.48 7.80
CA ILE A 252 22.12 -3.91 7.49
C ILE A 252 23.33 -4.14 6.57
N GLY A 253 24.15 -5.11 6.93
CA GLY A 253 25.39 -5.49 6.25
C GLY A 253 25.38 -6.93 5.72
N ASP A 254 26.58 -7.47 5.56
CA ASP A 254 26.79 -8.76 4.90
C ASP A 254 26.17 -9.94 5.67
N ASP A 255 26.10 -9.87 7.00
CA ASP A 255 25.49 -10.93 7.81
C ASP A 255 23.98 -11.02 7.58
N ALA A 256 23.28 -9.89 7.44
CA ALA A 256 21.89 -9.87 7.01
C ALA A 256 21.72 -10.46 5.60
N ALA A 257 22.57 -10.06 4.65
CA ALA A 257 22.51 -10.57 3.28
C ALA A 257 22.69 -12.09 3.24
N VAL A 258 23.66 -12.62 3.99
CA VAL A 258 23.89 -14.06 4.14
C VAL A 258 22.71 -14.77 4.80
N ALA A 259 22.11 -14.17 5.84
CA ALA A 259 20.94 -14.73 6.51
C ALA A 259 19.74 -14.82 5.56
N LEU A 260 19.44 -13.74 4.84
CA LEU A 260 18.38 -13.69 3.83
C LEU A 260 18.62 -14.71 2.71
N ALA A 261 19.84 -14.79 2.18
CA ALA A 261 20.21 -15.74 1.13
C ALA A 261 20.03 -17.21 1.57
N LYS A 262 20.06 -17.51 2.88
CA LYS A 262 19.85 -18.84 3.44
C LYS A 262 18.43 -19.09 3.94
N SER A 263 17.53 -18.10 3.86
CA SER A 263 16.18 -18.19 4.40
C SER A 263 15.30 -19.17 3.61
N LYS A 264 14.93 -20.29 4.24
CA LYS A 264 13.92 -21.21 3.71
C LYS A 264 12.48 -20.72 3.97
N GLY A 265 12.32 -19.81 4.92
CA GLY A 265 11.04 -19.19 5.27
C GLY A 265 10.50 -18.26 4.19
N LEU A 266 11.40 -17.67 3.41
CA LEU A 266 11.10 -16.72 2.34
C LEU A 266 11.18 -17.37 0.95
N ALA A 267 10.85 -18.66 0.84
CA ALA A 267 11.00 -19.41 -0.41
C ALA A 267 10.16 -18.88 -1.60
N SER A 268 9.12 -18.09 -1.33
CA SER A 268 8.31 -17.42 -2.36
C SER A 268 8.84 -16.05 -2.78
N LEU A 269 9.93 -15.56 -2.19
CA LEU A 269 10.42 -14.20 -2.42
C LEU A 269 10.88 -14.04 -3.88
N GLU A 270 10.29 -13.06 -4.56
CA GLU A 270 10.57 -12.73 -5.97
C GLU A 270 11.38 -11.44 -6.10
N ARG A 271 11.15 -10.50 -5.18
CA ARG A 271 11.81 -9.19 -5.14
C ARG A 271 12.36 -8.89 -3.74
N LEU A 272 13.65 -8.57 -3.70
CA LEU A 272 14.36 -8.12 -2.50
C LEU A 272 15.03 -6.77 -2.79
N GLU A 273 14.82 -5.80 -1.92
CA GLU A 273 15.46 -4.49 -2.01
C GLU A 273 16.32 -4.23 -0.78
N LEU A 274 17.61 -4.00 -1.02
CA LEU A 274 18.69 -3.77 -0.07
C LEU A 274 19.49 -2.51 -0.48
N SER A 275 18.86 -1.56 -1.16
CA SER A 275 19.55 -0.34 -1.58
C SER A 275 19.78 0.60 -0.41
N ARG A 276 20.90 1.32 -0.40
CA ARG A 276 21.28 2.24 0.69
C ARG A 276 21.40 1.51 2.01
N THR A 277 22.13 0.41 1.99
CA THR A 277 22.49 -0.35 3.19
C THR A 277 24.02 -0.51 3.25
N GLU A 278 24.53 -1.26 4.21
CA GLU A 278 25.96 -1.53 4.40
C GLU A 278 26.39 -2.87 3.77
N VAL A 279 25.61 -3.37 2.82
CA VAL A 279 25.90 -4.64 2.13
C VAL A 279 27.03 -4.40 1.14
N SER A 280 28.14 -5.10 1.32
CA SER A 280 29.28 -5.09 0.42
C SER A 280 29.06 -6.02 -0.78
N GLU A 281 30.01 -6.01 -1.72
CA GLU A 281 30.05 -6.97 -2.82
C GLU A 281 30.08 -8.42 -2.32
N GLU A 282 30.81 -8.67 -1.22
CA GLU A 282 30.92 -10.00 -0.63
C GLU A 282 29.57 -10.47 -0.06
N GLY A 283 28.87 -9.60 0.66
CA GLY A 283 27.52 -9.89 1.14
C GLY A 283 26.53 -10.09 0.00
N ALA A 284 26.57 -9.25 -1.04
CA ALA A 284 25.72 -9.41 -2.21
C ALA A 284 25.96 -10.77 -2.89
N LEU A 285 27.22 -11.23 -2.97
CA LEU A 285 27.58 -12.51 -3.57
C LEU A 285 26.99 -13.72 -2.82
N ALA A 286 26.46 -13.57 -1.60
CA ALA A 286 25.68 -14.60 -0.93
C ALA A 286 24.47 -15.07 -1.75
N PHE A 287 23.92 -14.18 -2.60
CA PHE A 287 22.80 -14.50 -3.48
C PHE A 287 23.22 -15.23 -4.77
N ARG A 288 24.50 -15.39 -5.10
CA ARG A 288 24.93 -15.94 -6.42
C ARG A 288 24.48 -17.38 -6.70
N SER A 289 24.21 -18.16 -5.66
CA SER A 289 23.85 -19.58 -5.78
C SER A 289 22.86 -20.05 -4.71
N THR A 290 22.00 -19.15 -4.22
CA THR A 290 21.03 -19.53 -3.19
C THR A 290 19.98 -20.50 -3.74
N LYS A 291 19.90 -21.68 -3.10
CA LYS A 291 18.82 -22.66 -3.30
C LYS A 291 17.61 -22.37 -2.41
N ALA A 292 17.77 -21.54 -1.38
CA ALA A 292 16.71 -21.23 -0.41
C ALA A 292 15.68 -20.25 -0.97
N LEU A 293 16.09 -19.39 -1.92
CA LEU A 293 15.25 -18.42 -2.61
C LEU A 293 15.10 -18.76 -4.11
N PRO A 294 14.40 -19.85 -4.46
CA PRO A 294 14.31 -20.33 -5.84
C PRO A 294 13.51 -19.40 -6.76
N LYS A 295 12.64 -18.55 -6.21
CA LYS A 295 11.83 -17.61 -6.98
C LYS A 295 12.44 -16.21 -7.11
N LEU A 296 13.56 -15.93 -6.46
CA LEU A 296 14.16 -14.60 -6.45
C LEU A 296 14.60 -14.22 -7.86
N ARG A 297 13.93 -13.22 -8.42
CA ARG A 297 14.16 -12.71 -9.78
C ARG A 297 14.66 -11.28 -9.77
N ARG A 298 14.41 -10.52 -8.70
CA ARG A 298 14.79 -9.12 -8.61
C ARG A 298 15.52 -8.82 -7.32
N LEU A 299 16.74 -8.30 -7.42
CA LEU A 299 17.58 -7.85 -6.31
C LEU A 299 18.02 -6.41 -6.60
N GLU A 300 17.68 -5.49 -5.71
CA GLU A 300 18.02 -4.07 -5.84
C GLU A 300 19.02 -3.66 -4.76
N LEU A 301 20.21 -3.23 -5.18
CA LEU A 301 21.38 -2.85 -4.41
C LEU A 301 21.89 -1.49 -4.94
N LEU A 302 21.02 -0.50 -5.10
CA LEU A 302 21.37 0.81 -5.65
C LEU A 302 22.24 1.60 -4.68
N ASP A 303 23.53 1.25 -4.64
CA ASP A 303 24.58 1.81 -3.82
C ASP A 303 25.79 2.22 -4.67
N ILE A 304 26.51 3.23 -4.20
CA ILE A 304 27.66 3.76 -4.93
C ILE A 304 28.85 2.83 -4.72
N GLY A 305 29.41 2.30 -5.81
CA GLY A 305 30.75 1.72 -5.80
C GLY A 305 30.87 0.22 -6.06
N PHE A 306 29.80 -0.45 -6.47
CA PHE A 306 29.89 -1.85 -6.89
C PHE A 306 30.61 -2.00 -8.23
N ASP A 307 31.65 -2.83 -8.24
CA ASP A 307 32.41 -3.23 -9.42
C ASP A 307 31.60 -4.26 -10.24
N PRO A 308 31.25 -3.94 -11.50
CA PRO A 308 30.57 -4.87 -12.39
C PRO A 308 31.27 -6.23 -12.56
N ASP A 309 32.61 -6.27 -12.49
CA ASP A 309 33.39 -7.49 -12.65
C ASP A 309 33.24 -8.41 -11.43
N VAL A 310 33.23 -7.85 -10.22
CA VAL A 310 32.97 -8.61 -8.98
C VAL A 310 31.53 -9.13 -8.96
N MET A 311 30.59 -8.35 -9.48
CA MET A 311 29.17 -8.68 -9.53
C MET A 311 28.79 -9.63 -10.67
N ALA A 312 29.73 -9.98 -11.56
CA ALA A 312 29.50 -10.87 -12.70
C ALA A 312 28.77 -12.19 -12.36
N PRO A 313 29.03 -12.88 -11.22
CA PRO A 313 28.28 -14.08 -10.84
C PRO A 313 26.79 -13.81 -10.58
N LEU A 314 26.45 -12.65 -10.02
CA LEU A 314 25.05 -12.26 -9.78
C LEU A 314 24.37 -11.81 -11.06
N VAL A 315 25.07 -11.07 -11.93
CA VAL A 315 24.59 -10.72 -13.27
C VAL A 315 24.26 -11.98 -14.05
N LYS A 316 25.12 -13.01 -14.00
CA LYS A 316 24.86 -14.31 -14.62
C LYS A 316 23.61 -15.01 -14.07
N ARG A 317 23.32 -14.86 -12.77
CA ARG A 317 22.14 -15.48 -12.13
C ARG A 317 20.84 -14.73 -12.42
N LEU A 318 20.85 -13.40 -12.30
CA LEU A 318 19.63 -12.57 -12.26
C LEU A 318 19.40 -11.75 -13.54
N GLY A 319 20.42 -11.55 -14.37
CA GLY A 319 20.34 -10.75 -15.60
C GLY A 319 19.79 -9.35 -15.32
N GLN A 320 18.75 -8.95 -16.06
CA GLN A 320 18.05 -7.67 -15.91
C GLN A 320 17.35 -7.47 -14.55
N GLY A 321 17.24 -8.53 -13.76
CA GLY A 321 16.66 -8.49 -12.42
C GLY A 321 17.60 -7.93 -11.35
N LEU A 322 18.89 -7.83 -11.63
CA LEU A 322 19.86 -7.22 -10.72
C LEU A 322 19.98 -5.72 -11.04
N LEU A 323 19.76 -4.87 -10.03
CA LEU A 323 19.95 -3.42 -10.13
C LEU A 323 20.96 -3.00 -9.07
N PHE A 324 22.08 -2.41 -9.48
CA PHE A 324 23.19 -1.98 -8.64
C PHE A 324 23.96 -0.85 -9.33
#